data_AF-A0A453ARK7-F1
#
_entry.id   AF-A0A453ARK7-F1
#
_cell.length_a   1.000
_cell.length_b   1.000
_cell.length_c   1.000
_cell.angle_alpha   90.00
_cell.angle_beta   90.00
_cell.angle_gamma   90.00
#
_symmetry.space_group_name_H-M   'P 1'
#
loop_
_entity.id
_entity.type
_entity.pdbx_description
1 polymer ?
#
loop_
_entity_poly.entity_id
_entity_poly.type
_entity_poly.pdbx_seq_one_letter_code
_entity_poly.pdbx_strand_id
1 'polypeptide(L)' 'MASIVVIGLVLLLDILAFVLAIGTERRRSTAQLGEAEPSGRRYCVYDMDASTWYGISALALLLVG' A
#
# COMPACT_ATOMS: atom_id res chain seq x y z
N MET A 1 31.73 -6.34 12.79
CA MET A 1 30.50 -6.86 13.46
C MET A 1 29.40 -6.98 12.43
N ALA A 2 29.25 -8.16 11.80
CA ALA A 2 28.29 -8.34 10.69
C ALA A 2 26.82 -8.34 11.15
N SER A 3 26.53 -8.81 12.37
CA SER A 3 25.15 -8.91 12.87
C SER A 3 24.45 -7.56 13.02
N ILE A 4 25.15 -6.53 13.50
CA ILE A 4 24.60 -5.17 13.63
C ILE A 4 24.20 -4.61 12.28
N VAL A 5 24.99 -4.87 11.23
CA VAL A 5 24.70 -4.41 9.88
C VAL A 5 23.45 -5.11 9.34
N VAL A 6 23.34 -6.43 9.54
CA VAL A 6 22.16 -7.19 9.11
C VAL A 6 20.90 -6.73 9.86
N ILE A 7 20.96 -6.61 11.18
CA ILE A 7 19.81 -6.15 11.99
C ILE A 7 19.37 -4.74 11.57
N GLY A 8 20.34 -3.84 11.31
CA GLY A 8 20.04 -2.49 10.83
C GLY A 8 19.35 -2.48 9.46
N LEU A 9 19.76 -3.38 8.55
CA LEU A 9 19.12 -3.52 7.24
C LEU A 9 17.68 -4.02 7.36
N VAL A 10 17.44 -5.08 8.14
CA VAL A 10 16.11 -5.67 8.34
C VAL A 10 15.14 -4.63 8.92
N LEU A 11 15.55 -3.92 9.97
CA LEU A 11 14.74 -2.83 10.54
C LEU A 11 14.38 -1.74 9.54
N LEU A 12 15.30 -1.41 8.62
CA LEU A 12 15.04 -0.43 7.56
C LEU A 12 13.99 -0.93 6.57
N LEU A 13 14.06 -2.20 6.18
CA LEU A 13 13.07 -2.83 5.29
C LEU A 13 11.69 -2.89 5.95
N ASP A 14 11.64 -3.21 7.25
CA ASP A 14 10.39 -3.24 8.03
C ASP A 14 9.72 -1.87 8.11
N ILE A 15 10.50 -0.82 8.38
CA ILE A 15 9.97 0.56 8.42
C ILE A 15 9.41 0.96 7.05
N LEU A 16 10.11 0.63 5.97
CA LEU A 16 9.62 0.88 4.61
C LEU A 16 8.34 0.10 4.31
N ALA A 17 8.27 -1.17 4.69
CA ALA A 17 7.07 -2.00 4.55
C ALA A 17 5.87 -1.37 5.28
N PHE A 18 6.07 -0.88 6.51
CA PHE A 18 5.02 -0.23 7.30
C PHE A 18 4.51 1.06 6.65
N VAL A 19 5.40 1.92 6.14
CA VAL A 19 5.02 3.15 5.45
C VAL A 19 4.21 2.85 4.18
N LEU A 20 4.65 1.86 3.40
CA LEU A 20 3.92 1.44 2.20
C LEU A 20 2.53 0.89 2.56
N ALA A 21 2.42 0.08 3.62
CA ALA A 21 1.14 -0.43 4.10
C ALA A 21 0.18 0.71 4.48
N ILE A 22 0.64 1.74 5.20
CA ILE A 22 -0.17 2.94 5.49
C ILE A 22 -0.64 3.63 4.20
N GLY A 23 0.25 3.73 3.19
CA GLY A 23 -0.07 4.27 1.87
C GLY A 23 -1.21 3.51 1.17
N THR A 24 -1.26 2.18 1.33
CA THR A 24 -2.37 1.36 0.79
C THR A 24 -3.70 1.70 1.43
N GLU A 25 -3.73 1.82 2.76
CA GLU A 25 -4.95 2.04 3.52
C GLU A 25 -5.53 3.43 3.24
N ARG A 26 -4.69 4.46 3.21
CA ARG A 26 -5.12 5.83 2.90
C ARG A 26 -5.75 5.97 1.52
N ARG A 27 -5.27 5.24 0.51
CA ARG A 27 -5.86 5.28 -0.84
C ARG A 27 -7.16 4.51 -0.96
N ARG A 28 -7.41 3.52 -0.10
CA ARG A 28 -8.68 2.78 -0.11
C ARG A 28 -9.85 3.65 0.35
N SER A 29 -9.60 4.68 1.15
CA SER A 29 -10.64 5.59 1.67
C SER A 29 -10.94 6.79 0.77
N THR A 30 -10.22 6.98 -0.35
CA THR A 30 -10.39 8.14 -1.25
C THR A 30 -11.20 7.81 -2.51
N ALA A 31 -12.05 6.79 -2.46
CA ALA A 31 -12.94 6.47 -3.56
C ALA A 31 -13.90 7.64 -3.83
N GLN A 32 -13.97 8.08 -5.08
CA GLN A 32 -14.99 9.05 -5.50
C GLN A 32 -16.24 8.31 -5.95
N LEU A 33 -17.41 8.87 -5.67
CA LEU A 33 -18.66 8.35 -6.21
C LEU A 33 -18.73 8.76 -7.69
N GLY A 34 -18.71 7.78 -8.58
CA GLY A 34 -18.95 8.02 -10.01
C GLY A 34 -20.37 8.54 -10.23
N GLU A 35 -20.56 9.31 -11.31
CA GLU A 35 -21.89 9.78 -11.70
C GLU A 35 -22.83 8.57 -11.89
N ALA A 36 -24.06 8.71 -11.40
CA ALA A 36 -25.03 7.64 -11.50
C ALA A 36 -25.38 7.41 -12.98
N GLU A 37 -25.15 6.20 -13.47
CA GLU A 37 -25.67 5.77 -14.77
C GLU A 37 -27.20 5.96 -14.79
N PRO A 38 -27.89 6.08 -15.94
CA PRO A 38 -29.34 6.30 -16.00
C PRO A 38 -30.18 5.25 -15.24
N SER A 39 -29.56 4.12 -14.88
CA SER A 39 -30.11 3.04 -14.04
C SER A 39 -30.01 3.29 -12.53
N GLY A 40 -29.46 4.43 -12.07
CA GLY A 40 -29.38 4.83 -10.66
C GLY A 40 -28.29 4.14 -9.84
N ARG A 41 -27.41 3.33 -10.46
CA ARG A 41 -26.34 2.62 -9.76
C ARG A 41 -25.12 3.52 -9.60
N ARG A 42 -24.75 3.80 -8.34
CA ARG A 42 -23.48 4.46 -8.00
C ARG A 42 -22.38 3.40 -7.86
N TYR A 43 -21.22 3.68 -8.42
CA TYR A 43 -20.01 2.86 -8.28
C TYR A 43 -18.86 3.71 -7.74
N CYS A 44 -17.94 3.06 -7.04
CA CYS A 44 -16.73 3.70 -6.53
C CYS A 44 -15.71 3.79 -7.66
N VAL A 45 -15.28 5.00 -8.01
CA VAL A 45 -14.20 5.26 -8.94
C VAL A 45 -12.91 5.46 -8.14
N TYR A 46 -11.88 4.71 -8.50
CA TYR A 46 -10.54 4.84 -7.94
C TYR A 46 -9.62 5.47 -8.99
N ASP A 47 -8.80 6.45 -8.58
CA ASP A 47 -7.93 7.18 -9.51
C ASP A 47 -6.80 6.33 -10.11
N MET A 48 -6.22 5.40 -9.34
CA MET A 48 -5.07 4.61 -9.79
C MET A 48 -4.84 3.38 -8.90
N ASP A 49 -4.39 2.27 -9.50
CA ASP A 49 -4.05 0.99 -8.85
C ASP A 49 -2.79 1.04 -7.96
N ALA A 50 -2.37 2.24 -7.55
CA ALA A 50 -1.20 2.44 -6.71
C ALA A 50 -1.30 1.74 -5.34
N SER A 51 -2.52 1.56 -4.80
CA SER A 51 -2.75 0.82 -3.56
C SER A 51 -2.35 -0.66 -3.69
N THR A 52 -2.58 -1.28 -4.85
CA THR A 52 -2.19 -2.66 -5.12
C THR A 52 -0.68 -2.79 -5.15
N TRP A 53 0.01 -1.88 -5.84
CA TRP A 53 1.47 -1.90 -5.95
C TRP A 53 2.16 -1.65 -4.60
N TYR A 54 1.65 -0.70 -3.81
CA TYR A 54 2.13 -0.46 -2.45
C TYR A 54 1.93 -1.67 -1.53
N GLY A 55 0.81 -2.38 -1.64
CA GLY A 55 0.55 -3.57 -0.84
C GLY A 55 1.48 -4.73 -1.17
N ILE A 56 1.68 -5.01 -2.46
CA ILE A 56 2.62 -6.03 -2.93
C ILE A 56 4.05 -5.69 -2.50
N SER A 57 4.44 -4.42 -2.66
CA SER A 57 5.78 -3.95 -2.27
C SER A 57 5.99 -4.06 -0.76
N ALA A 58 5.00 -3.67 0.05
CA ALA A 58 5.06 -3.80 1.51
C ALA A 58 5.23 -5.27 1.93
N LEU A 59 4.44 -6.18 1.36
CA LEU A 59 4.53 -7.61 1.66
C LEU A 59 5.89 -8.20 1.25
N ALA A 60 6.39 -7.84 0.07
CA ALA A 60 7.67 -8.32 -0.42
C ALA A 60 8.84 -7.87 0.49
N LEU A 61 8.83 -6.62 0.95
CA LEU A 61 9.85 -6.11 1.86
C LEU A 61 9.86 -6.86 3.19
N LEU A 62 8.68 -7.19 3.73
CA LEU A 62 8.53 -7.90 4.99
C LEU A 62 8.96 -9.38 4.89
N LEU A 63 8.85 -10.00 3.71
CA LEU A 63 9.30 -11.37 3.48
C LEU A 63 10.81 -11.48 3.22
N VAL A 64 11.44 -10.38 2.78
CA VAL A 64 12.87 -10.33 2.44
C VAL A 64 13.73 -9.87 3.62
N GLY A 65 13.22 -8.96 4.47
CA GLY A 65 13.85 -8.57 5.73
C GLY A 65 13.81 -9.69 6.75
#